data_AF-A0A034W4N2-F1
#
_entry.id   AF-A0A034W4N2-F1
#
_cell.length_a   1.000
_cell.length_b   1.000
_cell.length_c   1.000
_cell.angle_alpha   90.00
_cell.angle_beta   90.00
_cell.angle_gamma   90.00
#
_symmetry.space_group_name_H-M   'P 1'
#
loop_
_entity.id
_entity.type
_entity.pdbx_description
1 polymer ?
#
loop_
_entity_poly.entity_id
_entity_poly.type
_entity_poly.pdbx_seq_one_letter_code
_entity_poly.pdbx_strand_id
1 'polypeptide(L)'
;GFSRSLGDPHYYEHTGIAVVTFCPGLTDTPLKNNIASKYTFDYSKEIGEKLNNSKTQKPEICGQHLAQAVELMDNGAIYISNQGTLTKVKPSVYWEPTY
;
A
#
# COMPACT_ATOMS: atom_id res chain seq x y z
N GLY A 1 -8.23 -5.15 -8.50
CA GLY A 1 -7.05 -4.26 -8.55
C GLY A 1 -5.93 -5.00 -9.24
N PHE A 2 -5.16 -4.33 -10.10
CA PHE A 2 -4.16 -4.92 -10.99
C PHE A 2 -3.27 -5.99 -10.33
N SER A 3 -2.57 -5.64 -9.24
CA SER A 3 -1.66 -6.56 -8.55
C SER A 3 -2.37 -7.79 -7.97
N ARG A 4 -3.60 -7.64 -7.47
CA ARG A 4 -4.40 -8.78 -6.97
C ARG A 4 -4.83 -9.71 -8.09
N SER A 5 -5.14 -9.17 -9.27
CA SER A 5 -5.48 -9.98 -10.45
C SER A 5 -4.27 -10.77 -10.95
N LEU A 6 -3.07 -10.19 -10.95
CA LEU A 6 -1.84 -10.91 -11.32
C LEU A 6 -1.35 -11.88 -10.23
N GLY A 7 -1.71 -11.63 -8.97
CA GLY A 7 -1.43 -12.53 -7.86
C GLY A 7 -2.35 -13.76 -7.79
N ASP A 8 -3.16 -14.03 -8.82
CA ASP A 8 -3.94 -15.27 -8.90
C ASP A 8 -3.00 -16.49 -9.00
N PRO A 9 -3.30 -17.61 -8.30
CA PRO A 9 -2.48 -18.82 -8.37
C PRO A 9 -2.22 -19.31 -9.80
N HIS A 10 -3.20 -19.15 -10.70
CA HIS A 10 -3.06 -19.57 -12.10
C HIS A 10 -1.86 -18.91 -12.79
N TYR A 11 -1.64 -17.61 -12.58
CA TYR A 11 -0.50 -16.91 -13.19
C TYR A 11 0.83 -17.31 -12.55
N TYR A 12 0.84 -17.54 -11.24
CA TYR A 12 2.05 -17.98 -10.53
C TYR A 12 2.51 -19.35 -11.00
N GLU A 13 1.60 -20.31 -11.16
CA GLU A 13 1.91 -21.66 -11.64
C GLU A 13 2.54 -21.67 -13.04
N HIS A 14 2.15 -20.72 -13.89
CA HIS A 14 2.68 -20.59 -15.25
C HIS A 14 3.98 -19.79 -15.35
N THR A 15 4.20 -18.82 -14.46
CA THR A 15 5.31 -17.85 -14.60
C THR A 15 6.38 -17.96 -13.52
N GLY A 16 6.06 -18.54 -12.36
CA GLY A 16 6.90 -18.50 -11.17
C GLY A 16 7.03 -17.10 -10.54
N ILE A 17 6.26 -16.11 -11.01
CA ILE A 17 6.35 -14.71 -10.55
C ILE A 17 5.28 -14.46 -9.49
N ALA A 18 5.71 -14.22 -8.25
CA ALA A 18 4.82 -13.76 -7.18
C ALA A 18 4.59 -12.25 -7.25
N VAL A 19 3.35 -11.81 -7.04
CA VAL A 19 2.97 -10.40 -7.03
C VAL A 19 2.39 -10.01 -5.68
N VAL A 20 2.99 -9.03 -5.02
CA VAL A 20 2.55 -8.47 -3.74
C VAL A 20 2.18 -7.00 -3.89
N THR A 21 1.16 -6.56 -3.15
CA THR A 21 0.80 -5.14 -3.03
C THR A 21 1.31 -4.59 -1.71
N PHE A 22 2.07 -3.51 -1.75
CA PHE A 22 2.56 -2.79 -0.57
C PHE A 22 1.94 -1.40 -0.51
N CYS A 23 1.27 -1.07 0.59
CA CYS A 23 0.53 0.17 0.79
C CYS A 23 1.09 0.96 2.00
N PRO A 24 2.04 1.87 1.78
CA PRO A 24 2.54 2.75 2.83
C PRO A 24 1.48 3.73 3.31
N GLY A 25 1.41 3.94 4.63
CA GLY A 25 0.79 5.11 5.24
C GLY A 25 1.64 6.37 5.08
N LEU A 26 1.21 7.48 5.70
CA LEU A 26 1.96 8.73 5.68
C LEU A 26 3.39 8.49 6.22
N THR A 27 4.37 8.67 5.34
CA THR A 27 5.78 8.43 5.63
C THR A 27 6.55 9.73 5.46
N ASP A 28 7.46 10.03 6.38
CA ASP A 28 8.20 11.29 6.43
C ASP A 28 9.28 11.36 5.35
N THR A 29 8.85 11.61 4.12
CA THR A 29 9.69 11.74 2.92
C THR A 29 9.49 13.10 2.28
N PRO A 30 10.40 13.56 1.40
CA PRO A 30 10.22 14.81 0.66
C PRO A 30 8.92 14.89 -0.17
N LEU A 31 8.30 13.74 -0.48
CA LEU A 31 7.00 13.70 -1.15
C LEU A 31 5.90 14.37 -0.30
N LYS A 32 5.95 14.24 1.03
CA LYS A 32 5.00 14.84 1.97
C LYS A 32 5.16 16.36 2.06
N ASN A 33 6.36 16.90 1.83
CA ASN A 33 6.62 18.32 2.02
C ASN A 33 5.62 19.18 1.23
N ASN A 34 5.02 20.17 1.90
CA ASN A 34 4.02 21.08 1.32
C ASN A 34 2.82 20.34 0.70
N ILE A 35 2.29 19.29 1.33
CA ILE A 35 1.15 18.53 0.79
C ILE A 35 -0.09 19.42 0.56
N ALA A 36 -0.25 20.45 1.40
CA ALA A 36 -1.29 21.47 1.28
C ALA A 36 -1.14 22.38 0.06
N SER A 37 -0.08 22.27 -0.76
CA SER A 37 0.03 22.94 -2.06
C SER A 37 -0.06 21.96 -3.23
N LYS A 38 -0.30 20.66 -2.96
CA LYS A 38 -0.28 19.57 -3.96
C LYS A 38 -1.68 18.95 -4.10
N TYR A 39 -2.63 19.75 -4.53
CA TYR A 39 -4.02 19.33 -4.70
C TYR A 39 -4.56 19.74 -6.07
N THR A 40 -5.57 19.02 -6.56
CA THR A 40 -6.22 19.31 -7.86
C THR A 40 -7.29 20.39 -7.74
N PHE A 41 -8.01 20.42 -6.62
CA PHE A 41 -9.14 21.33 -6.40
C PHE A 41 -8.95 22.14 -5.12
N ASP A 42 -9.32 23.42 -5.12
CA ASP A 42 -9.09 24.34 -4.00
C ASP A 42 -9.73 23.88 -2.68
N TYR A 43 -10.91 23.25 -2.74
CA TYR A 43 -11.56 22.69 -1.55
C TYR A 43 -10.77 21.52 -0.92
N SER A 44 -9.82 20.92 -1.63
CA SER A 44 -8.96 19.86 -1.10
C SER A 44 -7.80 20.40 -0.26
N LYS A 45 -7.58 21.72 -0.24
CA LYS A 45 -6.54 22.35 0.58
C LYS A 45 -6.68 21.99 2.06
N GLU A 46 -7.92 21.96 2.57
CA GLU A 46 -8.22 21.58 3.96
C GLU A 46 -7.72 20.17 4.29
N ILE A 47 -7.87 19.23 3.35
CA ILE A 47 -7.37 17.86 3.51
C ILE A 47 -5.84 17.86 3.57
N GLY A 48 -5.19 18.64 2.70
CA GLY A 48 -3.73 18.77 2.72
C GLY A 48 -3.21 19.34 4.05
N GLU A 49 -3.88 20.34 4.62
CA GLU A 49 -3.53 20.90 5.94
C GLU A 49 -3.69 19.86 7.07
N LYS A 50 -4.73 19.03 7.02
CA LYS A 50 -4.91 17.90 7.97
C LYS A 50 -3.81 16.85 7.81
N LEU A 51 -3.42 16.50 6.58
CA LEU A 51 -2.36 15.52 6.31
C LEU A 51 -0.97 16.02 6.75
N ASN A 52 -0.70 17.33 6.63
CA ASN A 52 0.55 17.91 7.12
C ASN A 52 0.77 17.67 8.62
N ASN A 53 -0.29 17.79 9.42
CA ASN A 53 -0.29 17.66 10.88
C ASN A 53 -0.55 16.23 11.39
N SER A 54 -0.82 15.29 10.49
CA SER A 54 -1.09 13.90 10.84
C SER A 54 0.18 13.16 11.26
N LYS A 55 0.04 12.17 12.14
CA LYS A 55 1.13 11.27 12.53
C LYS A 55 1.71 10.57 11.31
N THR A 56 3.03 10.53 11.23
CA THR A 56 3.79 9.85 10.17
C THR A 56 4.57 8.67 10.72
N GLN A 57 5.07 7.83 9.82
CA GLN A 57 6.13 6.86 10.12
C GLN A 57 7.46 7.29 9.51
N LYS A 58 8.56 6.77 10.06
CA LYS A 58 9.90 6.98 9.52
C LYS A 58 10.11 6.17 8.22
N PRO A 59 10.83 6.70 7.22
CA PRO A 59 11.15 5.98 5.98
C PRO A 59 11.87 4.65 6.22
N GLU A 60 12.76 4.59 7.21
CA GLU A 60 13.54 3.38 7.53
C GLU A 60 12.62 2.24 7.97
N ILE A 61 11.60 2.54 8.79
CA ILE A 61 10.61 1.57 9.23
C ILE A 61 9.76 1.09 8.05
N CYS A 62 9.35 2.01 7.17
CA CYS A 62 8.62 1.63 5.97
C CYS A 62 9.45 0.75 5.03
N GLY A 63 10.76 1.02 4.91
CA GLY A 63 11.70 0.22 4.12
C GLY A 63 11.91 -1.17 4.69
N GLN A 64 12.05 -1.30 6.02
CA GLN A 64 12.13 -2.59 6.70
C GLN A 64 10.88 -3.43 6.44
N HIS A 65 9.69 -2.83 6.53
CA HIS A 65 8.44 -3.52 6.21
C HIS A 65 8.34 -3.94 4.73
N LEU A 66 8.87 -3.14 3.81
CA LEU A 66 8.91 -3.52 2.40
C LEU A 66 9.80 -4.74 2.19
N ALA A 67 10.98 -4.76 2.80
CA ALA A 67 11.88 -5.93 2.77
C ALA A 67 11.17 -7.17 3.34
N GLN A 68 10.54 -7.04 4.51
CA GLN A 68 9.76 -8.11 5.12
C GLN A 68 8.63 -8.61 4.20
N ALA A 69 7.89 -7.71 3.53
CA ALA A 69 6.82 -8.10 2.61
C ALA A 69 7.34 -8.90 1.39
N VAL A 70 8.55 -8.59 0.92
CA VAL A 70 9.21 -9.35 -0.16
C VAL A 70 9.68 -10.72 0.35
N GLU A 71 10.30 -10.78 1.53
CA GLU A 71 10.80 -12.02 2.15
C GLU A 71 9.69 -13.02 2.46
N LEU A 72 8.47 -12.56 2.74
CA LEU A 72 7.32 -13.42 3.01
C LEU A 72 6.88 -14.24 1.78
N MET A 73 7.22 -13.82 0.56
CA MET A 73 6.87 -14.50 -0.71
C MET A 73 5.37 -14.89 -0.82
N ASP A 74 4.50 -14.06 -0.27
CA ASP A 74 3.06 -14.32 -0.12
C ASP A 74 2.30 -13.82 -1.36
N ASN A 75 2.25 -14.64 -2.41
CA ASN A 75 1.63 -14.26 -3.68
C ASN A 75 0.18 -13.77 -3.51
N GLY A 76 -0.15 -12.64 -4.13
CA GLY A 76 -1.46 -11.99 -4.04
C GLY A 76 -1.72 -11.22 -2.74
N ALA A 77 -0.78 -11.22 -1.78
CA ALA A 77 -0.96 -10.51 -0.53
C ALA A 77 -0.98 -8.98 -0.71
N ILE A 78 -1.71 -8.33 0.20
CA ILE A 78 -1.77 -6.89 0.33
C ILE A 78 -1.31 -6.55 1.74
N TYR A 79 -0.26 -5.75 1.87
CA TYR A 79 0.27 -5.30 3.15
C TYR A 79 0.14 -3.80 3.31
N ILE A 80 -0.31 -3.36 4.49
CA ILE A 80 -0.29 -1.96 4.89
C ILE A 80 0.86 -1.77 5.88
N SER A 81 1.75 -0.83 5.56
CA SER A 81 2.83 -0.38 6.45
C SER A 81 2.45 1.00 6.99
N ASN A 82 2.01 1.08 8.24
CA ASN A 82 1.54 2.35 8.82
C ASN A 82 1.89 2.46 10.31
N GLN A 83 2.39 3.64 10.70
CA GLN A 83 2.74 3.99 12.09
C GLN A 83 3.57 2.91 12.81
N GLY A 84 4.50 2.27 12.10
CA GLY A 84 5.36 1.23 12.68
C GLY A 84 4.74 -0.16 12.79
N THR A 85 3.63 -0.39 12.10
CA THR A 85 3.01 -1.72 11.99
C THR A 85 2.93 -2.18 10.55
N LEU A 86 3.14 -3.47 10.31
CA LEU A 86 2.93 -4.14 9.03
C LEU A 86 1.76 -5.12 9.18
N THR A 87 0.70 -4.89 8.42
CA THR A 87 -0.55 -5.65 8.55
C THR A 87 -0.98 -6.23 7.21
N LYS A 88 -1.23 -7.54 7.15
CA LYS A 88 -1.84 -8.19 5.98
C LYS A 88 -3.32 -7.84 5.91
N VAL A 89 -3.79 -7.40 4.75
CA VAL A 89 -5.18 -7.04 4.51
C VAL A 89 -5.93 -8.23 3.93
N LYS A 90 -7.13 -8.51 4.46
CA LYS A 90 -8.10 -9.39 3.83
C LYS A 90 -9.14 -8.52 3.09
N PRO A 91 -9.06 -8.40 1.76
CA PRO A 91 -10.00 -7.57 1.02
C PRO A 91 -11.40 -8.18 1.06
N SER A 92 -12.43 -7.32 1.14
CA SER A 92 -13.81 -7.74 0.98
C SER A 92 -14.04 -8.30 -0.42
N VAL A 93 -14.71 -9.45 -0.48
CA VAL A 93 -15.15 -10.06 -1.74
C VAL A 93 -16.62 -9.68 -1.94
N TYR A 94 -16.90 -9.00 -3.04
CA TYR A 94 -18.26 -8.53 -3.38
C TYR A 94 -18.94 -9.37 -4.46
N TRP A 95 -18.15 -10.13 -5.23
CA TRP A 95 -18.62 -10.95 -6.34
C TRP A 95 -17.58 -12.03 -6.64
N GLU A 96 -18.05 -13.22 -6.98
CA GLU A 96 -17.23 -14.33 -7.49
C GLU A 96 -17.97 -14.99 -8.67
N PRO A 97 -17.24 -15.49 -9.68
CA PRO A 97 -17.85 -16.23 -10.79
C PRO A 97 -18.46 -17.54 -10.30
N THR A 98 -19.63 -17.90 -10.84
CA THR A 98 -20.23 -19.24 -10.68
C THR A 98 -19.96 -20.06 -11.93
N TYR A 99 -19.44 -21.27 -11.78
CA TYR A 99 -19.17 -22.21 -12.86
C TYR A 99 -20.07 -23.43 -12.77
#